data_AF-A0AA40P4G8-F1
#
_entry.id   AF-A0AA40P4G8-F1
#
_cell.length_a   1.000
_cell.length_b   1.000
_cell.length_c   1.000
_cell.angle_alpha   90.00
_cell.angle_beta   90.00
_cell.angle_gamma   90.00
#
_symmetry.space_group_name_H-M   'P 1'
#
loop_
_entity.id
_entity.type
_entity.pdbx_description
1 polymer ?
#
loop_
_entity_poly.entity_id
_entity_poly.type
_entity_poly.pdbx_seq_one_letter_code
_entity_poly.pdbx_strand_id
1 'polypeptide(L)' 'MGSRNELGRFDLSEKGQHTGVVMSYLARTPAGWDFTAVGQVTNGRTADDLVELAIGAVRA' A
#
# COMPACT_ATOMS: atom_id res chain seq x y z
N MET A 1 -10.08 19.68 -17.83
CA MET A 1 -8.64 19.41 -17.58
C MET A 1 -8.51 18.87 -16.18
N GLY A 2 -8.24 17.57 -16.00
CA GLY A 2 -8.02 17.01 -14.67
C GLY A 2 -6.68 17.50 -14.12
N SER A 3 -6.67 18.07 -12.92
CA SER A 3 -5.42 18.36 -12.21
C SER A 3 -4.70 17.04 -11.92
N ARG A 4 -3.42 16.95 -12.27
CA ARG A 4 -2.56 15.84 -11.86
C ARG A 4 -2.18 16.06 -10.39
N ASN A 5 -3.09 15.70 -9.48
CA ASN A 5 -2.82 15.78 -8.05
C ASN A 5 -2.08 14.51 -7.61
N GLU A 6 -0.93 14.68 -6.99
CA GLU A 6 -0.18 13.59 -6.37
C GLU A 6 -0.98 13.03 -5.19
N LEU A 7 -1.29 11.73 -5.21
CA LEU A 7 -2.10 11.06 -4.18
C LEU A 7 -1.26 10.56 -2.99
N GLY A 8 0.05 10.44 -3.19
CA GLY A 8 0.97 10.02 -2.16
C GLY A 8 2.39 9.93 -2.71
N ARG A 9 3.35 10.26 -1.85
CA ARG A 9 4.78 10.05 -2.08
C ARG A 9 5.27 8.98 -1.14
N PHE A 10 5.97 8.00 -1.67
CA PHE A 10 6.61 6.99 -0.86
C PHE A 10 8.11 7.05 -1.06
N ASP A 11 8.82 7.31 0.03
CA ASP A 11 10.26 7.20 0.06
C ASP A 11 10.64 5.77 0.43
N LEU A 12 11.06 4.99 -0.57
CA LEU A 12 11.53 3.61 -0.39
C LEU A 12 13.03 3.55 -0.07
N SER A 13 13.60 4.63 0.49
CA SER A 13 15.02 4.68 0.86
C SER A 13 15.37 3.86 2.09
N GLU A 14 14.38 3.28 2.78
CA GLU A 14 14.62 2.47 3.97
C GLU A 14 15.46 1.23 3.60
N LYS A 15 16.62 1.11 4.24
CA LYS A 15 17.57 0.01 4.04
C LYS A 15 17.43 -0.96 5.19
N GLY A 16 17.14 -2.22 4.90
CA GLY A 16 16.93 -3.24 5.91
C GLY A 16 16.80 -4.63 5.30
N GLN A 17 16.49 -5.62 6.14
CA GLN A 17 16.30 -7.02 5.72
C GLN A 17 14.93 -7.28 5.06
N HIS A 18 14.06 -6.27 4.96
CA HIS A 18 12.74 -6.40 4.36
C HIS A 18 12.83 -6.45 2.82
N THR A 19 12.08 -7.38 2.24
CA THR A 19 12.08 -7.67 0.79
C THR A 19 10.77 -7.30 0.11
N GLY A 20 9.78 -6.83 0.87
CA GLY A 20 8.50 -6.37 0.36
C GLY A 20 7.85 -5.34 1.28
N VAL A 21 6.87 -4.62 0.74
CA VAL A 21 6.10 -3.61 1.48
C VAL A 21 4.69 -3.50 0.91
N VAL A 22 3.69 -3.47 1.79
CA VAL A 22 2.30 -3.10 1.45
C VAL A 22 2.16 -1.60 1.62
N MET A 23 2.06 -0.89 0.50
CA MET A 23 2.16 0.58 0.46
C MET A 23 0.84 1.26 0.77
N SER A 24 -0.22 0.83 0.11
CA SER A 24 -1.55 1.45 0.18
C SER A 24 -2.60 0.47 -0.33
N TYR A 25 -3.86 0.78 -0.06
CA TYR A 25 -5.00 0.13 -0.70
C TYR A 25 -6.00 1.17 -1.21
N LEU A 26 -6.80 0.76 -2.19
CA LEU A 26 -7.97 1.52 -2.65
C LEU A 26 -9.23 0.75 -2.30
N ALA A 27 -10.21 1.44 -1.71
CA ALA A 27 -11.51 0.88 -1.40
C ALA A 27 -12.61 1.64 -2.15
N ARG A 28 -13.57 0.91 -2.73
CA ARG A 28 -14.74 1.51 -3.35
C ARG A 28 -15.74 1.89 -2.27
N THR A 29 -16.20 3.14 -2.28
CA THR A 29 -17.28 3.64 -1.43
C THR A 29 -18.44 4.14 -2.29
N PRO A 30 -19.62 4.40 -1.70
CA PRO A 30 -20.71 5.06 -2.42
C PRO A 30 -20.32 6.44 -2.99
N ALA A 31 -19.35 7.12 -2.35
CA ALA A 31 -18.86 8.43 -2.77
C ALA A 31 -17.75 8.37 -3.83
N GLY A 32 -17.15 7.19 -4.08
CA GLY A 32 -16.10 7.03 -5.07
C GLY A 32 -15.04 6.02 -4.65
N TRP A 33 -13.78 6.43 -4.71
CA TRP A 33 -12.64 5.63 -4.28
C TRP A 33 -11.91 6.34 -3.15
N ASP A 34 -11.71 5.62 -2.07
CA ASP A 34 -10.88 6.06 -0.96
C ASP A 34 -9.49 5.43 -1.12
N PHE A 35 -8.46 6.24 -0.96
CA PHE A 35 -7.06 5.83 -1.00
C PHE A 35 -6.48 5.90 0.41
N THR A 36 -5.96 4.79 0.92
CA THR A 36 -5.38 4.70 2.26
C THR A 36 -3.93 4.27 2.17
N ALA A 37 -3.01 5.07 2.75
CA ALA A 37 -1.61 4.70 2.90
C ALA A 37 -1.41 3.75 4.10
N VAL A 38 -0.52 2.76 3.97
CA VAL A 38 -0.30 1.68 4.94
C VAL A 38 1.16 1.64 5.40
N GLY A 39 2.12 1.40 4.48
CA GLY A 39 3.55 1.38 4.78
C GLY A 39 4.05 0.19 5.62
N GLN A 40 3.44 -0.99 5.48
CA GLN A 40 3.84 -2.18 6.25
C GLN A 40 4.90 -3.00 5.52
N VAL A 41 6.07 -3.18 6.13
CA VAL A 41 7.19 -3.96 5.57
C VAL A 41 7.06 -5.48 5.83
N THR A 42 7.71 -6.29 5.00
CA THR A 42 7.74 -7.75 5.11
C THR A 42 9.01 -8.38 4.52
N ASN A 43 9.24 -9.65 4.83
CA ASN A 43 10.27 -10.50 4.24
C ASN A 43 9.72 -11.45 3.15
N GLY A 44 8.43 -11.30 2.78
CA GLY A 44 7.87 -11.94 1.59
C GLY A 44 8.59 -11.45 0.34
N ARG A 45 8.76 -12.33 -0.64
CA ARG A 45 9.59 -12.08 -1.84
C ARG A 45 8.76 -12.03 -3.13
N THR A 46 7.52 -12.48 -3.06
CA THR A 46 6.54 -12.48 -4.15
C THR A 46 5.26 -11.80 -3.73
N ALA A 47 4.43 -11.36 -4.68
CA ALA A 47 3.13 -10.77 -4.36
C ALA A 47 2.22 -11.73 -3.58
N ASP A 48 2.32 -13.03 -3.86
CA ASP A 48 1.56 -14.07 -3.16
C ASP A 48 1.96 -14.16 -1.67
N ASP A 49 3.24 -14.01 -1.35
CA ASP A 49 3.72 -13.97 0.05
C ASP A 49 3.15 -12.78 0.84
N LEU A 50 2.68 -11.74 0.14
CA LEU A 50 2.17 -10.51 0.74
C LEU A 50 0.65 -10.52 0.95
N VAL A 51 -0.08 -11.51 0.41
CA VAL A 51 -1.56 -11.50 0.39
C VAL A 51 -2.15 -11.36 1.79
N GLU A 52 -1.70 -12.17 2.75
CA GLU A 52 -2.21 -12.11 4.14
C GLU A 52 -1.93 -10.76 4.80
N LEU A 53 -0.74 -10.20 4.59
CA LEU A 53 -0.39 -8.87 5.10
C LEU A 53 -1.27 -7.78 4.46
N ALA A 54 -1.50 -7.86 3.16
CA ALA A 54 -2.34 -6.92 2.42
C ALA A 54 -3.81 -6.99 2.87
N ILE A 55 -4.33 -8.18 3.15
CA ILE A 55 -5.68 -8.36 3.71
C ILE A 55 -5.76 -7.73 5.10
N GLY A 56 -4.75 -7.94 5.95
CA GLY A 56 -4.66 -7.31 7.26
C GLY A 56 -4.72 -5.79 7.17
N ALA A 57 -3.99 -5.21 6.22
CA ALA A 57 -3.93 -3.76 6.02
C ALA A 57 -5.28 -3.11 5.67
N VAL A 58 -6.18 -3.82 4.97
CA VAL A 58 -7.52 -3.30 4.60
C VAL A 58 -8.49 -3.31 5.79
N ARG A 59 -8.21 -4.15 6.80
CA ARG A 59 -9.09 -4.36 7.96
C ARG A 59 -8.69 -3.59 9.22
N ALA A 60 -7.51 -2.94 9.20
CA ALA A 60 -6.98 -2.13 10.28
C ALA A 60 -7.62 -0.74 10.31
#